data_AF-A0AAV8Z2H9-F1
#
_entry.id   AF-A0AAV8Z2H9-F1
#
_cell.length_a   1.000
_cell.length_b   1.000
_cell.length_c   1.000
_cell.angle_alpha   90.00
_cell.angle_beta   90.00
_cell.angle_gamma   90.00
#
_symmetry.space_group_name_H-M   'P 1'
#
loop_
_entity.id
_entity.type
_entity.pdbx_description
1 polymer ?
#
loop_
_entity_poly.entity_id
_entity_poly.type
_entity_poly.pdbx_seq_one_letter_code
_entity_poly.pdbx_strand_id
1 'polypeptide(L)'
;MLAQYLCTANRLHIPVNTRAKLLHDAWNLAYAGELSFATALNMTLFLKHEREYLAWDPVFTLIDHIGRHIDSSSVHKKFQVY
;
A
#
# COMPACT_ATOMS: atom_id res chain seq x y z
N MET A 1 -12.03 7.75 4.28
CA MET A 1 -11.68 9.17 4.11
C MET A 1 -10.29 9.37 3.47
N LEU A 2 -9.17 9.02 4.13
CA LEU A 2 -7.83 9.24 3.55
C LEU A 2 -7.52 8.35 2.33
N ALA A 3 -7.73 7.04 2.42
CA ALA A 3 -7.51 6.12 1.29
C ALA A 3 -8.31 6.55 0.05
N GLN A 4 -9.58 6.91 0.24
CA GLN A 4 -10.45 7.43 -0.82
C GLN A 4 -9.93 8.74 -1.40
N TYR A 5 -9.44 9.66 -0.56
CA TYR A 5 -8.85 10.92 -1.02
C TYR A 5 -7.64 10.68 -1.92
N LEU A 6 -6.75 9.76 -1.53
CA LEU A 6 -5.56 9.40 -2.31
C LEU A 6 -5.92 8.82 -3.67
N CYS A 7 -7.04 8.09 -3.80
CA CYS A 7 -7.49 7.58 -5.10
C CYS A 7 -7.96 8.66 -6.09
N THR A 8 -8.18 9.90 -5.64
CA THR A 8 -8.59 11.01 -6.51
C THR A 8 -7.40 11.77 -7.13
N ALA A 9 -7.68 12.70 -8.04
CA ALA A 9 -6.67 13.63 -8.56
C ALA A 9 -6.09 14.54 -7.46
N ASN A 10 -6.84 14.77 -6.37
CA ASN A 10 -6.43 15.65 -5.28
C ASN A 10 -5.23 15.13 -4.48
N ARG A 11 -4.81 13.86 -4.69
CA ARG A 11 -3.57 13.33 -4.11
C ARG A 11 -2.35 14.16 -4.48
N LEU A 12 -2.36 14.85 -5.62
CA LEU A 12 -1.23 15.67 -6.09
C LEU A 12 -1.00 16.91 -5.22
N HIS A 13 -1.98 17.31 -4.40
CA HIS A 13 -1.77 18.33 -3.37
C HIS A 13 -0.94 17.82 -2.19
N ILE A 14 -0.81 16.50 -2.05
CA ILE A 14 0.05 15.88 -1.03
C ILE A 14 1.40 15.61 -1.69
N PRO A 15 2.51 16.15 -1.13
CA PRO A 15 3.85 15.86 -1.59
C PRO A 15 4.13 14.35 -1.70
N VAL A 16 4.86 13.93 -2.74
CA VAL A 16 5.13 12.51 -3.02
C VAL A 16 5.79 11.78 -1.84
N ASN A 17 6.70 12.44 -1.12
CA ASN A 17 7.35 11.90 0.08
C ASN A 17 6.33 11.64 1.20
N THR A 18 5.32 12.50 1.35
CA THR A 18 4.22 12.29 2.31
C THR A 18 3.32 11.13 1.85
N ARG A 19 3.01 11.01 0.56
CA ARG A 19 2.24 9.85 0.05
C ARG A 19 2.96 8.53 0.29
N ALA A 20 4.28 8.49 0.04
CA ALA A 20 5.12 7.33 0.33
C ALA A 20 5.10 6.99 1.83
N LYS A 21 5.30 7.98 2.70
CA LYS A 21 5.25 7.78 4.16
C LYS A 21 3.89 7.28 4.65
N LEU A 22 2.79 7.83 4.14
CA LEU A 22 1.45 7.38 4.49
C LEU A 22 1.23 5.90 4.15
N LEU A 23 1.74 5.45 3.00
CA LEU A 23 1.66 4.05 2.62
C LEU A 23 2.54 3.16 3.51
N HIS A 24 3.80 3.57 3.74
CA HIS A 24 4.74 2.89 4.63
C HIS A 24 4.18 2.73 6.06
N ASP A 25 3.63 3.80 6.62
CA ASP A 25 3.10 3.81 7.98
C ASP A 25 1.82 2.99 8.08
N ALA A 26 0.92 3.05 7.08
CA ALA A 26 -0.25 2.18 7.03
C ALA A 26 0.15 0.70 7.02
N TRP A 27 1.20 0.34 6.30
CA TRP A 27 1.74 -1.02 6.28
C TRP A 27 2.30 -1.43 7.66
N ASN A 28 3.15 -0.61 8.26
CA ASN A 28 3.77 -0.91 9.54
C ASN A 28 2.76 -0.99 10.68
N LEU A 29 1.74 -0.12 10.69
CA LEU A 29 0.65 -0.19 11.65
C LEU A 29 -0.16 -1.47 11.47
N ALA A 30 -0.41 -1.90 10.23
CA ALA A 30 -1.10 -3.16 9.99
C ALA A 30 -0.27 -4.37 10.43
N TYR A 31 1.03 -4.33 10.20
CA TYR A 31 1.96 -5.36 10.65
C TYR A 31 2.06 -5.42 12.19
N ALA A 32 1.98 -4.27 12.87
CA ALA A 32 1.93 -4.17 14.33
C ALA A 32 0.58 -4.60 14.94
N GLY A 33 -0.46 -4.83 14.12
CA GLY A 33 -1.81 -5.13 14.59
C GLY A 33 -2.65 -3.91 15.00
N GLU A 34 -2.12 -2.70 14.80
CA GLU A 34 -2.75 -1.42 15.13
C GLU A 34 -3.66 -0.90 13.99
N LEU A 35 -3.55 -1.49 12.80
CA LEU A 35 -4.41 -1.22 11.65
C LEU A 35 -4.85 -2.53 11.00
N SER A 36 -6.03 -2.56 10.38
CA SER A 36 -6.41 -3.75 9.60
C SER A 36 -5.60 -3.85 8.30
N PHE A 37 -5.19 -5.07 7.91
CA PHE A 37 -4.60 -5.30 6.60
C PHE A 37 -5.51 -4.88 5.45
N ALA A 38 -6.83 -4.98 5.61
CA ALA A 38 -7.79 -4.46 4.64
C ALA A 38 -7.64 -2.95 4.43
N THR A 39 -7.40 -2.18 5.50
CA THR A 39 -7.14 -0.74 5.39
C THR A 39 -5.80 -0.46 4.73
N ALA A 40 -4.74 -1.19 5.09
CA ALA A 40 -3.42 -1.03 4.48
C ALA A 40 -3.45 -1.36 2.96
N LEU A 41 -4.13 -2.43 2.56
CA LEU A 41 -4.34 -2.76 1.15
C LEU A 41 -5.26 -1.75 0.44
N ASN A 42 -6.24 -1.16 1.14
CA ASN A 42 -7.00 -0.06 0.53
C ASN A 42 -6.13 1.19 0.31
N MET A 43 -5.10 1.40 1.14
CA MET A 43 -4.13 2.49 0.95
C MET A 43 -3.21 2.25 -0.26
N THR A 44 -2.96 1.02 -0.73
CA THR A 44 -2.19 0.79 -1.96
C THR A 44 -2.96 1.13 -3.23
N LEU A 45 -4.30 1.22 -3.19
CA LEU A 45 -5.12 1.40 -4.39
C LEU A 45 -4.86 2.71 -5.16
N PHE A 46 -4.36 3.76 -4.50
CA PHE A 46 -4.03 5.00 -5.22
C PHE A 46 -2.86 4.84 -6.19
N LEU A 47 -2.00 3.82 -5.98
CA LEU A 47 -0.85 3.55 -6.83
C LEU A 47 -1.26 3.28 -8.27
N LYS A 48 -2.48 2.77 -8.51
CA LYS A 48 -3.06 2.62 -9.85
C LYS A 48 -2.99 3.90 -10.70
N HIS A 49 -2.99 5.07 -10.06
CA HIS A 49 -2.91 6.36 -10.72
C HIS A 49 -1.57 7.08 -10.48
N GLU A 50 -0.69 6.52 -9.66
CA GLU A 50 0.56 7.15 -9.26
C GLU A 50 1.64 7.03 -10.34
N ARG A 51 2.31 8.16 -10.63
CA ARG A 51 3.36 8.24 -11.65
C ARG A 51 4.73 8.53 -11.07
N GLU A 52 4.78 9.06 -9.84
CA GLU A 52 6.04 9.40 -9.20
C GLU A 52 6.64 8.15 -8.53
N TYR A 53 7.82 7.72 -8.99
CA TYR A 53 8.46 6.48 -8.55
C TYR A 53 8.63 6.40 -7.02
N LEU A 54 8.88 7.53 -6.36
CA LEU A 54 9.15 7.58 -4.93
C LEU A 54 7.95 7.12 -4.09
N ALA A 55 6.72 7.27 -4.60
CA ALA A 55 5.53 6.76 -3.93
C ALA A 55 5.40 5.23 -3.99
N TRP A 56 6.12 4.57 -4.90
CA TRP A 56 6.14 3.11 -5.04
C TRP A 56 7.20 2.43 -4.16
N ASP A 57 8.17 3.17 -3.64
CA ASP A 57 9.26 2.64 -2.81
C ASP A 57 8.77 1.76 -1.63
N PRO A 58 7.72 2.14 -0.86
CA PRO A 58 7.21 1.32 0.24
C PRO A 58 6.61 -0.02 -0.19
N VAL A 59 6.25 -0.17 -1.47
CA VAL A 59 5.58 -1.37 -1.99
C VAL A 59 6.52 -2.56 -1.98
N PHE A 60 7.82 -2.35 -2.17
CA PHE A 60 8.79 -3.45 -2.15
C PHE A 60 8.85 -4.11 -0.79
N THR A 61 8.83 -3.33 0.30
CA THR A 61 8.75 -3.84 1.67
C THR A 61 7.45 -4.61 1.91
N LEU A 62 6.33 -4.10 1.40
CA LEU A 62 5.03 -4.77 1.49
C LEU A 62 5.03 -6.14 0.79
N ILE A 63 5.51 -6.20 -0.45
CA ILE A 63 5.55 -7.43 -1.25
C ILE A 63 6.49 -8.45 -0.61
N ASP A 64 7.66 -8.02 -0.14
CA ASP A 64 8.63 -8.90 0.51
C ASP A 64 8.07 -9.49 1.82
N HIS A 65 7.40 -8.68 2.64
CA HIS A 65 6.76 -9.16 3.87
C HIS A 65 5.63 -10.14 3.56
N ILE A 66 4.70 -9.79 2.65
CA ILE A 66 3.56 -10.65 2.32
C ILE A 66 4.03 -11.93 1.63
N GLY A 67 4.91 -11.81 0.65
CA GLY A 67 5.39 -12.88 -0.20
C GLY A 67 5.91 -14.06 0.62
N ARG A 68 6.75 -13.79 1.62
CA ARG A 68 7.28 -14.81 2.53
C ARG A 68 6.21 -15.59 3.30
N HIS A 69 5.10 -14.95 3.63
CA HIS A 69 4.03 -15.58 4.41
C HIS A 69 3.00 -16.32 3.55
N ILE A 70 2.81 -15.92 2.30
CA ILE A 70 1.75 -16.46 1.45
C ILE A 70 2.26 -17.36 0.32
N ASP A 71 3.58 -17.49 0.10
CA ASP A 71 4.19 -18.16 -1.06
C ASP A 71 3.58 -19.53 -1.41
N SER A 72 3.33 -20.36 -0.40
CA SER A 72 2.76 -21.71 -0.58
C SER A 72 1.24 -21.79 -0.36
N SER A 73 0.56 -20.64 -0.24
CA SER A 73 -0.88 -20.59 0.06
C SER A 73 -1.73 -20.41 -1.20
N SER A 74 -3.00 -20.79 -1.13
CA SER A 74 -3.99 -20.49 -2.18
C SER A 74 -4.21 -18.99 -2.38
N VAL A 75 -3.80 -18.16 -1.42
CA VAL A 75 -3.89 -16.69 -1.45
C VAL A 75 -2.78 -16.08 -2.32
N HIS A 76 -1.65 -16.76 -2.52
CA HIS A 76 -0.55 -16.29 -3.37
C HIS A 76 -1.03 -15.87 -4.77
N LYS A 77 -1.83 -16.73 -5.41
CA LYS A 77 -2.40 -16.46 -6.74
C LYS A 77 -3.32 -15.24 -6.74
N LYS A 78 -4.08 -15.02 -5.65
CA LYS A 78 -4.94 -13.83 -5.52
C LYS A 78 -4.11 -12.57 -5.34
N PHE A 79 -3.01 -12.64 -4.59
CA PHE A 79 -2.11 -11.53 -4.37
C PHE A 79 -1.33 -11.13 -5.63
N GLN A 80 -0.97 -12.10 -6.49
CA GLN A 80 -0.36 -11.81 -7.79
C GLN A 80 -1.30 -11.11 -8.77
N VAL A 81 -2.62 -11.32 -8.64
CA VAL A 81 -3.65 -10.71 -9.51
C VAL A 81 -4.08 -9.32 -9.00
N TYR A 82 -3.93 -9.07 -7.70
CA TYR A 82 -4.24 -7.80 -7.05
C TYR A 82 -3.36 -6.67 -7.59
#